data_AF-A0A7V0Y2L2-F1
#
_entry.id   AF-A0A7V0Y2L2-F1
#
_cell.length_a   1.000
_cell.length_b   1.000
_cell.length_c   1.000
_cell.angle_alpha   90.00
_cell.angle_beta   90.00
_cell.angle_gamma   90.00
#
_symmetry.space_group_name_H-M   'P 1'
#
loop_
_entity.id
_entity.type
_entity.pdbx_description
1 polymer ?
#
loop_
_entity_poly.entity_id
_entity_poly.type
_entity_poly.pdbx_seq_one_letter_code
_entity_poly.pdbx_strand_id
1 'polypeptide(L)'
;MPHRKKALAGVIAFAFLAGASACAVAETPGTLTARLPDRTREQNVELGRQHKTAAELFQALRNEAQGGRRLEWNNLPDWSGVYSRPATRGFAFDPDQPEGGLPTAKLTPEFHAMMLKRIEDLKRGIEWDPISTCAPPGHPRWLTEPFLREFVVTPDQTWLINEMVNDIRRIYTDGRDHVPEEDRYPLPNGDSIGFWDGPKLVIHTNQLQAGIYQRAHPDYTDQVETVEIWQKADDKTLAVDVWVYDPPALVEPWYVRQTYVKLDDPDKSLRIRYWHCSENPNNTVIQTREGGSQFRELNFDGRNDTRRGKP
;
A
#
# COMPACT_ATOMS: atom_id res chain seq x y z
N MET A 1 68.18 -82.46 11.72
CA MET A 1 68.27 -81.45 12.80
C MET A 1 67.64 -80.14 12.31
N PRO A 2 67.02 -79.36 13.20
CA PRO A 2 65.64 -78.86 13.04
C PRO A 2 65.57 -77.36 12.69
N HIS A 3 64.39 -76.85 12.30
CA HIS A 3 63.69 -75.81 13.09
C HIS A 3 62.36 -75.34 12.47
N ARG A 4 61.30 -75.43 13.29
CA ARG A 4 60.02 -74.71 13.18
C ARG A 4 60.21 -73.20 13.29
N LYS A 5 59.44 -72.39 12.52
CA LYS A 5 58.90 -71.06 12.92
C LYS A 5 57.57 -70.87 12.18
N LYS A 6 56.42 -71.02 12.87
CA LYS A 6 55.61 -70.01 13.60
C LYS A 6 54.94 -68.96 12.69
N ALA A 7 53.61 -69.02 12.70
CA ALA A 7 52.67 -68.09 12.10
C ALA A 7 52.71 -66.70 12.74
N LEU A 8 52.40 -65.67 11.95
CA LEU A 8 52.06 -64.34 12.43
C LEU A 8 50.74 -63.93 11.74
N ALA A 9 49.66 -63.88 12.53
CA ALA A 9 48.38 -63.33 12.12
C ALA A 9 48.45 -61.80 12.22
N GLY A 10 48.27 -61.11 11.08
CA GLY A 10 48.13 -59.66 11.04
C GLY A 10 46.68 -59.26 11.33
N VAL A 11 46.47 -58.47 12.38
CA VAL A 11 45.20 -57.81 12.68
C VAL A 11 45.17 -56.49 11.92
N ILE A 12 44.27 -56.35 10.95
CA ILE A 12 43.99 -55.08 10.27
C ILE A 12 42.92 -54.35 11.09
N ALA A 13 43.28 -53.23 11.69
CA ALA A 13 42.35 -52.33 12.35
C ALA A 13 41.65 -51.44 11.29
N PHE A 14 40.34 -51.62 11.12
CA PHE A 14 39.51 -50.68 10.36
C PHE A 14 39.18 -49.47 11.23
N ALA A 15 39.71 -48.30 10.87
CA ALA A 15 39.30 -47.03 11.44
C ALA A 15 37.95 -46.61 10.82
N PHE A 16 36.89 -46.58 11.63
CA PHE A 16 35.61 -45.98 11.25
C PHE A 16 35.74 -44.46 11.28
N LEU A 17 35.82 -43.84 10.10
CA LEU A 17 35.60 -42.40 9.93
C LEU A 17 34.08 -42.14 10.04
N ALA A 18 33.66 -41.58 11.18
CA ALA A 18 32.32 -41.04 11.35
C ALA A 18 32.19 -39.75 10.52
N GLY A 19 31.75 -39.90 9.26
CA GLY A 19 31.30 -38.78 8.45
C GLY A 19 29.99 -38.25 9.02
N ALA A 20 30.02 -37.09 9.67
CA ALA A 20 28.82 -36.33 9.98
C ALA A 20 28.18 -35.90 8.64
N SER A 21 27.18 -36.67 8.18
CA SER A 21 26.26 -36.20 7.16
C SER A 21 25.56 -34.97 7.73
N ALA A 22 25.88 -33.80 7.19
CA ALA A 22 25.03 -32.64 7.31
C ALA A 22 23.68 -33.04 6.67
N CYS A 23 22.69 -33.35 7.51
CA CYS A 23 21.31 -33.39 7.07
C CYS A 23 20.99 -32.01 6.50
N ALA A 24 20.99 -31.88 5.19
CA ALA A 24 20.31 -30.78 4.54
C ALA A 24 18.85 -30.86 4.99
N VAL A 25 18.44 -29.91 5.83
CA VAL A 25 17.03 -29.74 6.17
C VAL A 25 16.36 -29.36 4.86
N ALA A 26 15.60 -30.30 4.29
CA ALA A 26 14.76 -30.00 3.14
C ALA A 26 13.75 -28.94 3.59
N GLU A 27 13.83 -27.74 3.01
CA GLU A 27 12.83 -26.69 3.22
C GLU A 27 11.46 -27.28 2.85
N THR A 28 10.52 -27.19 3.79
CA THR A 28 9.15 -27.64 3.55
C THR A 28 8.56 -26.74 2.46
N PRO A 29 8.10 -27.28 1.32
CA PRO A 29 7.36 -26.47 0.35
C PRO A 29 6.06 -26.06 1.02
N GLY A 30 5.88 -24.77 1.35
CA GLY A 30 4.59 -24.31 1.86
C GLY A 30 4.53 -23.02 2.67
N THR A 31 5.66 -22.40 3.07
CA THR A 31 5.59 -21.10 3.77
C THR A 31 6.40 -20.06 3.01
N LEU A 32 5.69 -19.10 2.42
CA LEU A 32 6.30 -17.88 1.92
C LEU A 32 6.89 -17.12 3.11
N THR A 33 8.20 -17.21 3.34
CA THR A 33 8.89 -16.45 4.39
C THR A 33 9.45 -15.16 3.80
N ALA A 34 9.16 -14.02 4.43
CA ALA A 34 9.76 -12.74 4.06
C ALA A 34 11.22 -12.67 4.50
N ARG A 35 12.07 -12.06 3.67
CA ARG A 35 13.45 -11.70 4.01
C ARG A 35 13.53 -10.31 4.64
N LEU A 36 12.67 -9.41 4.20
CA LEU A 36 12.55 -8.06 4.74
C LEU A 36 12.12 -8.14 6.22
N PRO A 37 12.90 -7.57 7.15
CA PRO A 37 12.57 -7.59 8.56
C PRO A 37 11.36 -6.70 8.85
N ASP A 38 10.69 -6.98 9.96
CA ASP A 38 9.79 -6.02 10.55
C ASP A 38 10.61 -4.91 11.22
N ARG A 39 10.17 -3.67 11.06
CA ARG A 39 10.86 -2.47 11.52
C ARG A 39 9.94 -1.66 12.40
N THR A 40 10.52 -1.01 13.41
CA THR A 40 9.79 0.01 14.18
C THR A 40 9.51 1.24 13.30
N ARG A 41 8.62 2.11 13.78
CA ARG A 41 8.34 3.39 13.13
C ARG A 41 9.60 4.21 12.94
N GLU A 42 10.45 4.31 13.97
CA GLU A 42 11.69 5.09 13.95
C GLU A 42 12.69 4.50 12.94
N GLN A 43 12.81 3.17 12.88
CA GLN A 43 13.65 2.49 11.90
C GLN A 43 13.15 2.74 10.47
N ASN A 44 11.85 2.74 10.24
CA ASN A 44 11.29 3.06 8.92
C ASN A 44 11.47 4.52 8.53
N VAL A 45 11.29 5.46 9.46
CA VAL A 45 11.59 6.89 9.22
C VAL A 45 13.05 7.06 8.81
N GLU A 46 13.96 6.42 9.53
CA GLU A 46 15.39 6.50 9.22
C GLU A 46 15.74 5.82 7.90
N LEU A 47 15.14 4.65 7.61
CA LEU A 47 15.30 3.96 6.33
C LEU A 47 14.95 4.90 5.16
N GLY A 48 13.84 5.63 5.25
CA GLY A 48 13.46 6.60 4.22
C GLY A 48 14.53 7.68 4.02
N ARG A 49 15.06 8.25 5.11
CA ARG A 49 16.08 9.31 5.08
C ARG A 49 17.45 8.85 4.57
N GLN A 50 17.76 7.56 4.67
CA GLN A 50 19.02 7.00 4.16
C GLN A 50 19.08 6.98 2.62
N HIS A 51 17.93 7.07 1.94
CA HIS A 51 17.83 7.07 0.49
C HIS A 51 17.36 8.44 -0.01
N LYS A 52 18.01 8.95 -1.06
CA LYS A 52 17.68 10.29 -1.60
C LYS A 52 16.40 10.28 -2.42
N THR A 53 16.04 9.14 -3.01
CA THR A 53 14.88 8.99 -3.89
C THR A 53 14.07 7.75 -3.53
N ALA A 54 12.80 7.73 -3.93
CA ALA A 54 11.94 6.55 -3.81
C ALA A 54 12.52 5.36 -4.61
N ALA A 55 13.06 5.60 -5.80
CA ALA A 55 13.74 4.58 -6.60
C ALA A 55 14.94 3.95 -5.86
N GLU A 56 15.79 4.76 -5.20
CA GLU A 56 16.91 4.24 -4.40
C GLU A 56 16.42 3.35 -3.24
N LEU A 57 15.38 3.77 -2.51
CA LEU A 57 14.78 2.96 -1.45
C LEU A 57 14.19 1.65 -2.00
N PHE A 58 13.44 1.72 -3.10
CA PHE A 58 12.85 0.53 -3.73
C PHE A 58 13.91 -0.48 -4.16
N GLN A 59 15.02 -0.02 -4.77
CA GLN A 59 16.13 -0.89 -5.14
C GLN A 59 16.85 -1.46 -3.91
N ALA A 60 17.00 -0.69 -2.84
CA ALA A 60 17.58 -1.19 -1.59
C ALA A 60 16.74 -2.31 -0.97
N LEU A 61 15.42 -2.13 -0.91
CA LEU A 61 14.46 -3.16 -0.46
C LEU A 61 14.48 -4.38 -1.37
N ARG A 62 14.56 -4.19 -2.70
CA ARG A 62 14.69 -5.28 -3.66
C ARG A 62 15.97 -6.07 -3.44
N ASN A 63 17.09 -5.40 -3.19
CA ASN A 63 18.38 -6.05 -2.91
C ASN A 63 18.35 -6.84 -1.60
N GLU A 64 17.76 -6.29 -0.54
CA GLU A 64 17.58 -6.97 0.74
C GLU A 64 16.70 -8.23 0.59
N ALA A 65 15.66 -8.14 -0.25
CA ALA A 65 14.83 -9.28 -0.64
C ALA A 65 15.50 -10.23 -1.65
N GLN A 66 16.75 -9.97 -2.07
CA GLN A 66 17.48 -10.68 -3.12
C GLN A 66 16.71 -10.79 -4.44
N GLY A 67 16.14 -9.68 -4.89
CA GLY A 67 15.33 -9.58 -6.11
C GLY A 67 13.83 -9.84 -5.90
N GLY A 68 13.43 -10.30 -4.71
CA GLY A 68 12.09 -10.81 -4.46
C GLY A 68 11.87 -12.18 -5.10
N ARG A 69 10.61 -12.60 -5.18
CA ARG A 69 10.19 -13.87 -5.76
C ARG A 69 8.96 -13.67 -6.63
N ARG A 70 8.98 -14.24 -7.84
CA ARG A 70 7.78 -14.38 -8.66
C ARG A 70 6.83 -15.37 -8.00
N LEU A 71 5.55 -15.00 -7.89
CA LEU A 71 4.53 -15.88 -7.37
C LEU A 71 4.15 -16.94 -8.41
N GLU A 72 3.69 -18.09 -7.93
CA GLU A 72 3.15 -19.17 -8.76
C GLU A 72 1.68 -19.36 -8.41
N TRP A 73 0.84 -19.76 -9.36
CA TRP A 73 -0.61 -19.91 -9.16
C TRP A 73 -0.97 -20.85 -7.99
N ASN A 74 -0.14 -21.86 -7.72
CA ASN A 74 -0.32 -22.81 -6.63
C ASN A 74 0.20 -22.31 -5.27
N ASN A 75 0.74 -21.08 -5.21
CA ASN A 75 1.38 -20.52 -4.03
C ASN A 75 1.20 -19.00 -3.96
N LEU A 76 -0.04 -18.54 -4.11
CA LEU A 76 -0.40 -17.13 -3.95
C LEU A 76 -0.67 -16.81 -2.47
N PRO A 77 -0.22 -15.66 -1.94
CA PRO A 77 -0.64 -15.21 -0.63
C PRO A 77 -2.15 -14.91 -0.64
N ASP A 78 -2.85 -15.38 0.40
CA ASP A 78 -4.29 -15.16 0.50
C ASP A 78 -4.58 -13.74 1.00
N TRP A 79 -4.89 -12.83 0.08
CA TRP A 79 -5.44 -11.50 0.39
C TRP A 79 -6.92 -11.39 0.05
N SER A 80 -7.62 -12.52 -0.05
CA SER A 80 -9.04 -12.54 -0.39
C SER A 80 -9.90 -11.87 0.69
N GLY A 81 -11.00 -11.27 0.24
CA GLY A 81 -12.00 -10.66 1.12
C GLY A 81 -12.17 -9.16 0.86
N VAL A 82 -13.13 -8.60 1.59
CA VAL A 82 -13.43 -7.17 1.55
C VAL A 82 -12.80 -6.50 2.76
N TYR A 83 -12.06 -5.42 2.51
CA TYR A 83 -11.35 -4.67 3.52
C TYR A 83 -11.92 -3.26 3.63
N SER A 84 -11.88 -2.69 4.83
CA SER A 84 -12.17 -1.27 5.06
C SER A 84 -11.10 -0.65 5.96
N ARG A 85 -11.01 0.69 5.96
CA ARG A 85 -10.19 1.37 6.97
C ARG A 85 -10.92 1.28 8.31
N PRO A 86 -10.22 0.98 9.42
CA PRO A 86 -10.84 0.93 10.73
C PRO A 86 -11.34 2.34 11.10
N ALA A 87 -12.61 2.44 11.52
CA ALA A 87 -13.23 3.73 11.87
C ALA A 87 -12.43 4.50 12.94
N THR A 88 -11.76 3.80 13.84
CA THR A 88 -10.91 4.36 14.90
C THR A 88 -9.67 5.10 14.39
N ARG A 89 -9.25 4.86 13.14
CA ARG A 89 -8.10 5.54 12.51
C ARG A 89 -8.53 6.69 11.59
N GLY A 90 -9.83 7.00 11.50
CA GLY A 90 -10.37 8.09 10.69
C GLY A 90 -10.00 7.97 9.20
N PHE A 91 -9.97 9.11 8.48
CA PHE A 91 -9.59 9.20 7.07
C PHE A 91 -8.25 9.89 6.81
N ALA A 92 -7.43 10.05 7.87
CA ALA A 92 -6.15 10.74 7.77
C ALA A 92 -5.12 9.92 6.98
N PHE A 93 -4.34 10.62 6.16
CA PHE A 93 -3.13 10.07 5.54
C PHE A 93 -2.00 9.96 6.56
N ASP A 94 -1.94 10.89 7.50
CA ASP A 94 -1.06 10.85 8.64
C ASP A 94 -1.85 10.50 9.90
N PRO A 95 -1.82 9.24 10.35
CA PRO A 95 -2.53 8.84 11.56
C PRO A 95 -2.01 9.52 12.83
N ASP A 96 -0.82 10.12 12.78
CA ASP A 96 -0.17 10.80 13.91
C ASP A 96 -0.37 12.33 13.85
N GLN A 97 -1.04 12.86 12.82
CA GLN A 97 -1.39 14.27 12.73
C GLN A 97 -2.51 14.60 13.74
N PRO A 98 -2.30 15.58 14.65
CA PRO A 98 -3.36 16.01 15.55
C PRO A 98 -4.48 16.72 14.78
N GLU A 99 -5.71 16.61 15.27
CA GLU A 99 -6.88 17.28 14.68
C GLU A 99 -6.64 18.79 14.58
N GLY A 100 -6.81 19.34 13.36
CA GLY A 100 -6.58 20.75 13.08
C GLY A 100 -5.12 21.22 13.21
N GLY A 101 -4.15 20.30 13.36
CA GLY A 101 -2.74 20.61 13.46
C GLY A 101 -1.93 20.28 12.22
N LEU A 102 -0.62 20.46 12.32
CA LEU A 102 0.35 20.17 11.25
C LEU A 102 0.62 18.67 11.12
N PRO A 103 0.91 18.18 9.90
CA PRO A 103 1.33 16.80 9.70
C PRO A 103 2.71 16.55 10.34
N THR A 104 3.05 15.28 10.52
CA THR A 104 4.40 14.84 10.91
C THR A 104 5.43 15.04 9.79
N ALA A 105 4.98 15.26 8.55
CA ALA A 105 5.83 15.64 7.43
C ALA A 105 6.58 16.94 7.68
N LYS A 106 7.87 16.98 7.34
CA LYS A 106 8.64 18.24 7.29
C LYS A 106 8.41 18.91 5.94
N LEU A 107 7.45 19.83 5.90
CA LEU A 107 7.09 20.57 4.69
C LEU A 107 8.14 21.64 4.34
N THR A 108 8.34 21.91 3.04
CA THR A 108 9.10 23.08 2.59
C THR A 108 8.39 24.37 3.03
N PRO A 109 9.09 25.52 3.11
CA PRO A 109 8.47 26.76 3.61
C PRO A 109 7.18 27.17 2.88
N GLU A 110 7.12 26.95 1.57
CA GLU A 110 5.94 27.20 0.74
C GLU A 110 4.77 26.29 1.14
N PHE A 111 4.98 24.97 1.14
CA PHE A 111 3.94 24.01 1.52
C PHE A 111 3.51 24.12 2.97
N HIS A 112 4.44 24.50 3.86
CA HIS A 112 4.13 24.81 5.25
C HIS A 112 3.17 26.00 5.38
N ALA A 113 3.42 27.08 4.63
CA ALA A 113 2.53 28.24 4.60
C ALA A 113 1.15 27.88 4.01
N MET A 114 1.11 27.08 2.95
CA MET A 114 -0.15 26.56 2.38
C MET A 114 -0.93 25.71 3.40
N MET A 115 -0.24 24.85 4.15
CA MET A 115 -0.87 24.01 5.18
C MET A 115 -1.44 24.84 6.33
N LEU A 116 -0.73 25.88 6.79
CA LEU A 116 -1.26 26.80 7.80
C LEU A 116 -2.52 27.54 7.31
N LYS A 117 -2.52 27.98 6.06
CA LYS A 117 -3.70 28.59 5.44
C LYS A 117 -4.86 27.58 5.40
N ARG A 118 -4.59 26.34 4.99
CA ARG A 118 -5.60 25.27 4.94
C ARG A 118 -6.21 24.97 6.31
N ILE A 119 -5.41 24.92 7.37
CA ILE A 119 -5.91 24.78 8.75
C ILE A 119 -6.89 25.91 9.11
N GLU A 120 -6.60 27.14 8.70
CA GLU A 120 -7.49 28.28 8.96
C GLU A 120 -8.74 28.31 8.07
N ASP A 121 -8.62 27.83 6.83
CA ASP A 121 -9.74 27.63 5.92
C ASP A 121 -10.72 26.57 6.47
N LEU A 122 -10.21 25.46 7.00
CA LEU A 122 -10.99 24.38 7.61
C LEU A 122 -11.85 24.86 8.78
N LYS A 123 -11.29 25.69 9.67
CA LYS A 123 -12.05 26.30 10.79
C LYS A 123 -13.23 27.16 10.34
N ARG A 124 -13.18 27.64 9.09
CA ARG A 124 -14.21 28.47 8.45
C ARG A 124 -15.13 27.66 7.52
N GLY A 125 -14.95 26.33 7.46
CA GLY A 125 -15.72 25.45 6.58
C GLY A 125 -15.34 25.53 5.10
N ILE A 126 -14.16 26.09 4.79
CA ILE A 126 -13.65 26.24 3.42
C ILE A 126 -12.82 24.98 3.09
N GLU A 127 -13.51 23.89 2.77
CA GLU A 127 -12.91 22.58 2.51
C GLU A 127 -13.51 21.86 1.31
N TRP A 128 -13.22 22.34 0.10
CA TRP A 128 -13.58 21.61 -1.11
C TRP A 128 -12.72 20.36 -1.30
N ASP A 129 -13.39 19.23 -1.51
CA ASP A 129 -12.74 17.96 -1.84
C ASP A 129 -12.85 17.67 -3.35
N PRO A 130 -11.73 17.57 -4.09
CA PRO A 130 -11.75 17.29 -5.53
C PRO A 130 -12.56 16.04 -5.91
N ILE A 131 -12.58 15.03 -5.05
CA ILE A 131 -13.29 13.77 -5.30
C ILE A 131 -14.82 13.91 -5.16
N SER A 132 -15.32 15.05 -4.68
CA SER A 132 -16.77 15.36 -4.57
C SER A 132 -17.48 15.27 -5.92
N THR A 133 -16.73 15.38 -7.02
CA THR A 133 -17.24 15.27 -8.41
C THR A 133 -17.07 13.87 -9.00
N CYS A 134 -16.67 12.88 -8.19
CA CYS A 134 -16.24 11.56 -8.64
C CYS A 134 -15.05 11.57 -9.60
N ALA A 135 -14.24 12.63 -9.54
CA ALA A 135 -12.90 12.57 -10.05
C ALA A 135 -12.14 11.40 -9.39
N PRO A 136 -11.22 10.73 -10.11
CA PRO A 136 -10.39 9.69 -9.52
C PRO A 136 -9.71 10.25 -8.26
N PRO A 137 -9.75 9.53 -7.12
CA PRO A 137 -9.02 9.97 -5.92
C PRO A 137 -7.54 10.15 -6.20
N GLY A 138 -6.99 9.27 -7.06
CA GLY A 138 -5.58 9.21 -7.37
C GLY A 138 -4.75 8.70 -6.19
N HIS A 139 -3.47 8.43 -6.42
CA HIS A 139 -2.52 8.04 -5.40
C HIS A 139 -1.64 9.25 -5.04
N PRO A 140 -1.34 9.55 -3.75
CA PRO A 140 -1.53 8.70 -2.58
C PRO A 140 -2.91 8.73 -1.88
N ARG A 141 -3.86 9.58 -2.32
CA ARG A 141 -5.19 9.72 -1.71
C ARG A 141 -5.99 8.41 -1.67
N TRP A 142 -5.76 7.51 -2.62
CA TRP A 142 -6.33 6.16 -2.68
C TRP A 142 -6.14 5.39 -1.36
N LEU A 143 -5.03 5.63 -0.65
CA LEU A 143 -4.73 5.00 0.63
C LEU A 143 -5.67 5.41 1.78
N THR A 144 -6.39 6.51 1.64
CA THR A 144 -7.16 7.13 2.73
C THR A 144 -8.65 7.21 2.46
N GLU A 145 -9.09 6.83 1.25
CA GLU A 145 -10.50 6.81 0.91
C GLU A 145 -11.33 5.91 1.84
N PRO A 146 -12.55 6.32 2.21
CA PRO A 146 -13.38 5.65 3.21
C PRO A 146 -14.08 4.38 2.67
N PHE A 147 -13.88 4.05 1.41
CA PHE A 147 -14.64 3.02 0.70
C PHE A 147 -14.02 1.61 0.83
N LEU A 148 -14.81 0.60 0.45
CA LEU A 148 -14.41 -0.79 0.51
C LEU A 148 -13.28 -1.10 -0.48
N ARG A 149 -12.42 -2.06 -0.11
CA ARG A 149 -11.28 -2.50 -0.90
C ARG A 149 -11.28 -4.00 -1.09
N GLU A 150 -10.80 -4.44 -2.25
CA GLU A 150 -10.55 -5.83 -2.58
C GLU A 150 -9.20 -5.93 -3.29
N PHE A 151 -8.55 -7.08 -3.14
CA PHE A 151 -7.23 -7.33 -3.72
C PHE A 151 -7.27 -8.60 -4.57
N VAL A 152 -6.75 -8.50 -5.78
CA VAL A 152 -6.59 -9.65 -6.68
C VAL A 152 -5.09 -9.88 -6.88
N VAL A 153 -4.59 -10.97 -6.34
CA VAL A 153 -3.18 -11.37 -6.47
C VAL A 153 -3.06 -12.38 -7.61
N THR A 154 -2.11 -12.14 -8.52
CA THR A 154 -1.74 -13.05 -9.61
C THR A 154 -0.21 -13.14 -9.68
N PRO A 155 0.37 -14.11 -10.42
CA PRO A 155 1.82 -14.21 -10.61
C PRO A 155 2.52 -12.94 -11.09
N ASP A 156 1.86 -12.23 -12.01
CA ASP A 156 2.50 -11.18 -12.81
C ASP A 156 1.98 -9.78 -12.48
N GLN A 157 0.86 -9.71 -11.77
CA GLN A 157 0.22 -8.47 -11.35
C GLN A 157 -0.50 -8.63 -10.01
N THR A 158 -0.56 -7.56 -9.24
CA THR A 158 -1.50 -7.43 -8.13
C THR A 158 -2.40 -6.23 -8.37
N TRP A 159 -3.71 -6.41 -8.23
CA TRP A 159 -4.69 -5.33 -8.39
C TRP A 159 -5.21 -4.92 -7.03
N LEU A 160 -5.13 -3.62 -6.73
CA LEU A 160 -5.75 -3.02 -5.56
C LEU A 160 -7.00 -2.27 -6.03
N ILE A 161 -8.16 -2.75 -5.61
CA ILE A 161 -9.47 -2.28 -6.05
C ILE A 161 -10.08 -1.42 -4.96
N ASN A 162 -10.64 -0.29 -5.35
CA ASN A 162 -11.42 0.61 -4.50
C ASN A 162 -12.86 0.69 -5.03
N GLU A 163 -13.82 0.61 -4.12
CA GLU A 163 -15.25 0.61 -4.45
C GLU A 163 -15.71 1.92 -5.13
N MET A 164 -15.08 3.06 -4.77
CA MET A 164 -15.34 4.33 -5.44
C MET A 164 -15.00 4.21 -6.93
N VAL A 165 -16.03 4.37 -7.77
CA VAL A 165 -15.99 4.29 -9.23
C VAL A 165 -15.34 3.01 -9.79
N ASN A 166 -15.28 1.93 -9.00
CA ASN A 166 -14.49 0.73 -9.27
C ASN A 166 -13.06 1.06 -9.71
N ASP A 167 -12.39 1.98 -9.00
CA ASP A 167 -11.03 2.37 -9.30
C ASP A 167 -10.04 1.22 -9.04
N ILE A 168 -9.12 0.98 -9.98
CA ILE A 168 -8.17 -0.13 -9.95
C ILE A 168 -6.75 0.41 -10.09
N ARG A 169 -5.95 0.26 -9.03
CA ARG A 169 -4.49 0.41 -9.07
C ARG A 169 -3.87 -0.93 -9.48
N ARG A 170 -3.12 -0.94 -10.59
CA ARG A 170 -2.43 -2.14 -11.10
C ARG A 170 -0.96 -2.07 -10.75
N ILE A 171 -0.47 -3.10 -10.07
CA ILE A 171 0.93 -3.25 -9.71
C ILE A 171 1.51 -4.35 -10.57
N TYR A 172 2.48 -4.02 -11.41
CA TYR A 172 3.17 -5.00 -12.24
C TYR A 172 4.28 -5.69 -11.44
N THR A 173 4.16 -7.00 -11.24
CA THR A 173 5.09 -7.81 -10.44
C THR A 173 5.86 -8.84 -11.27
N ASP A 174 5.82 -8.71 -12.59
CA ASP A 174 6.46 -9.61 -13.55
C ASP A 174 7.93 -9.26 -13.85
N GLY A 175 8.47 -8.24 -13.18
CA GLY A 175 9.85 -7.81 -13.30
C GLY A 175 10.11 -6.72 -14.36
N ARG A 176 9.06 -6.20 -15.02
CA ARG A 176 9.21 -5.01 -15.88
C ARG A 176 9.63 -3.78 -15.06
N ASP A 177 10.23 -2.82 -15.76
CA ASP A 177 10.53 -1.50 -15.21
C ASP A 177 9.37 -0.53 -15.46
N HIS A 178 9.46 0.65 -14.85
CA HIS A 178 8.56 1.76 -15.13
C HIS A 178 8.61 2.19 -16.59
N VAL A 179 7.54 2.86 -17.04
CA VAL A 179 7.52 3.53 -18.35
C VAL A 179 8.74 4.48 -18.49
N PRO A 180 9.45 4.49 -19.63
CA PRO A 180 10.56 5.43 -19.88
C PRO A 180 10.13 6.88 -19.69
N GLU A 181 11.01 7.73 -19.17
CA GLU A 181 10.69 9.12 -18.78
C GLU A 181 10.14 9.94 -19.95
N GLU A 182 10.66 9.73 -21.15
CA GLU A 182 10.23 10.39 -22.39
C GLU A 182 8.79 10.08 -22.82
N ASP A 183 8.22 8.97 -22.33
CA ASP A 183 6.86 8.53 -22.64
C ASP A 183 5.87 8.84 -21.50
N ARG A 184 6.34 9.44 -20.39
CA ARG A 184 5.52 9.71 -19.21
C ARG A 184 4.62 10.92 -19.39
N TYR A 185 3.45 10.82 -18.78
CA TYR A 185 2.49 11.91 -18.54
C TYR A 185 1.73 11.67 -17.24
N PRO A 186 1.32 12.70 -16.48
CA PRO A 186 0.71 12.50 -15.17
C PRO A 186 -0.56 11.65 -15.18
N LEU A 187 -0.61 10.62 -14.34
CA LEU A 187 -1.73 9.70 -14.18
C LEU A 187 -2.33 9.80 -12.77
N PRO A 188 -3.66 9.65 -12.60
CA PRO A 188 -4.25 9.70 -11.25
C PRO A 188 -3.64 8.67 -10.30
N ASN A 189 -3.49 7.42 -10.74
CA ASN A 189 -2.94 6.32 -9.94
C ASN A 189 -1.45 6.04 -10.20
N GLY A 190 -0.83 6.79 -11.11
CA GLY A 190 0.58 6.62 -11.47
C GLY A 190 0.84 5.36 -12.29
N ASP A 191 2.12 5.10 -12.49
CA ASP A 191 2.65 3.82 -12.95
C ASP A 191 3.27 3.10 -11.74
N SER A 192 2.92 1.84 -11.52
CA SER A 192 3.34 1.08 -10.34
C SER A 192 3.98 -0.26 -10.72
N ILE A 193 5.21 -0.46 -10.25
CA ILE A 193 5.89 -1.75 -10.30
C ILE A 193 6.07 -2.29 -8.89
N GLY A 194 6.27 -3.60 -8.77
CA GLY A 194 6.48 -4.22 -7.47
C GLY A 194 7.17 -5.57 -7.54
N PHE A 195 7.41 -6.12 -6.36
CA PHE A 195 7.88 -7.49 -6.20
C PHE A 195 7.34 -8.06 -4.89
N TRP A 196 7.21 -9.39 -4.84
CA TRP A 196 6.85 -10.10 -3.62
C TRP A 196 8.12 -10.55 -2.89
N ASP A 197 8.13 -10.37 -1.56
CA ASP A 197 9.11 -10.96 -0.65
C ASP A 197 8.35 -11.77 0.41
N GLY A 198 8.26 -13.08 0.19
CA GLY A 198 7.36 -13.93 0.94
C GLY A 198 5.90 -13.42 0.80
N PRO A 199 5.20 -13.11 1.91
CA PRO A 199 3.84 -12.57 1.90
C PRO A 199 3.79 -11.04 1.84
N LYS A 200 4.95 -10.35 1.73
CA LYS A 200 5.03 -8.89 1.64
C LYS A 200 5.07 -8.48 0.18
N LEU A 201 4.23 -7.52 -0.21
CA LEU A 201 4.30 -6.88 -1.53
C LEU A 201 4.97 -5.52 -1.36
N VAL A 202 6.08 -5.32 -2.07
CA VAL A 202 6.76 -4.03 -2.14
C VAL A 202 6.38 -3.36 -3.45
N ILE A 203 6.01 -2.08 -3.39
CA ILE A 203 5.52 -1.30 -4.52
C ILE A 203 6.35 -0.02 -4.62
N HIS A 204 6.70 0.37 -5.84
CA HIS A 204 7.15 1.72 -6.17
C HIS A 204 6.18 2.31 -7.19
N THR A 205 5.74 3.54 -6.93
CA THR A 205 4.83 4.28 -7.81
C THR A 205 5.41 5.64 -8.14
N ASN A 206 5.39 6.01 -9.42
CA ASN A 206 5.74 7.33 -9.95
C ASN A 206 4.68 7.80 -10.97
N GLN A 207 4.98 8.84 -11.75
CA GLN A 207 4.10 9.34 -12.82
C GLN A 207 2.73 9.81 -12.28
N LEU A 208 2.71 10.40 -11.09
CA LEU A 208 1.49 10.81 -10.40
C LEU A 208 1.08 12.23 -10.80
N GLN A 209 -0.23 12.49 -10.80
CA GLN A 209 -0.76 13.86 -10.87
C GLN A 209 -0.55 14.59 -9.54
N ALA A 210 -0.48 15.91 -9.56
CA ALA A 210 -0.56 16.70 -8.34
C ALA A 210 -1.95 16.57 -7.69
N GLY A 211 -2.01 16.65 -6.36
CA GLY A 211 -3.27 16.43 -5.64
C GLY A 211 -3.17 16.67 -4.14
N ILE A 212 -4.12 16.12 -3.39
CA ILE A 212 -4.21 16.26 -1.93
C ILE A 212 -4.24 14.88 -1.27
N TYR A 213 -3.54 14.68 -0.14
CA TYR A 213 -3.60 13.41 0.59
C TYR A 213 -4.95 13.20 1.31
N GLN A 214 -5.59 14.32 1.69
CA GLN A 214 -6.90 14.47 2.31
C GLN A 214 -7.21 15.99 2.40
N ARG A 215 -8.47 16.41 2.55
CA ARG A 215 -8.91 17.80 2.86
C ARG A 215 -8.10 18.48 3.96
N ALA A 216 -7.76 17.76 5.02
CA ALA A 216 -7.03 18.30 6.18
C ALA A 216 -5.52 18.02 6.16
N HIS A 217 -4.95 17.73 5.00
CA HIS A 217 -3.54 17.36 4.82
C HIS A 217 -2.86 18.28 3.80
N PRO A 218 -1.52 18.27 3.67
CA PRO A 218 -0.82 19.04 2.64
C PRO A 218 -1.22 18.61 1.21
N ASP A 219 -0.85 19.45 0.26
CA ASP A 219 -0.84 19.09 -1.17
C ASP A 219 0.42 18.28 -1.50
N TYR A 220 0.38 17.55 -2.61
CA TYR A 220 1.54 16.92 -3.24
C TYR A 220 1.64 17.36 -4.70
N THR A 221 2.86 17.38 -5.22
CA THR A 221 3.14 17.75 -6.61
C THR A 221 3.07 16.55 -7.55
N ASP A 222 3.21 16.78 -8.85
CA ASP A 222 3.37 15.75 -9.87
C ASP A 222 4.78 15.09 -9.87
N GLN A 223 5.67 15.55 -8.99
CA GLN A 223 6.97 14.92 -8.72
C GLN A 223 6.89 13.94 -7.54
N VAL A 224 5.71 13.73 -6.97
CA VAL A 224 5.53 12.77 -5.87
C VAL A 224 5.80 11.35 -6.37
N GLU A 225 6.57 10.60 -5.59
CA GLU A 225 6.75 9.17 -5.72
C GLU A 225 6.51 8.50 -4.36
N THR A 226 6.05 7.26 -4.38
CA THR A 226 5.85 6.48 -3.16
C THR A 226 6.50 5.12 -3.23
N VAL A 227 7.05 4.67 -2.11
CA VAL A 227 7.37 3.26 -1.86
C VAL A 227 6.40 2.74 -0.81
N GLU A 228 5.83 1.55 -1.03
CA GLU A 228 4.89 0.92 -0.12
C GLU A 228 5.36 -0.51 0.21
N ILE A 229 5.23 -0.94 1.47
CA ILE A 229 5.32 -2.36 1.85
C ILE A 229 3.97 -2.77 2.44
N TRP A 230 3.25 -3.60 1.68
CA TRP A 230 1.97 -4.16 2.07
C TRP A 230 2.16 -5.57 2.64
N GLN A 231 1.54 -5.84 3.79
CA GLN A 231 1.62 -7.15 4.44
C GLN A 231 0.44 -7.40 5.37
N LYS A 232 0.14 -8.68 5.62
CA LYS A 232 -0.75 -9.05 6.73
C LYS A 232 -0.03 -8.86 8.05
N ALA A 233 -0.58 -7.99 8.91
CA ALA A 233 -0.15 -7.86 10.30
C ALA A 233 -0.73 -9.00 11.17
N ASP A 234 -1.91 -9.49 10.79
CA ASP A 234 -2.58 -10.67 11.34
C ASP A 234 -3.59 -11.22 10.31
N ASP A 235 -4.40 -12.20 10.68
CA ASP A 235 -5.37 -12.86 9.78
C ASP A 235 -6.42 -11.91 9.19
N LYS A 236 -6.71 -10.80 9.86
CA LYS A 236 -7.74 -9.82 9.47
C LYS A 236 -7.16 -8.46 9.09
N THR A 237 -5.91 -8.18 9.41
CA THR A 237 -5.35 -6.83 9.28
C THR A 237 -4.27 -6.79 8.21
N LEU A 238 -4.47 -5.96 7.19
CA LEU A 238 -3.39 -5.52 6.28
C LEU A 238 -2.78 -4.24 6.83
N ALA A 239 -1.46 -4.21 6.93
CA ALA A 239 -0.70 -3.01 7.25
C ALA A 239 0.12 -2.58 6.02
N VAL A 240 0.26 -1.26 5.87
CA VAL A 240 1.02 -0.67 4.76
C VAL A 240 1.97 0.35 5.31
N ASP A 241 3.26 0.07 5.19
CA ASP A 241 4.31 1.05 5.44
C ASP A 241 4.49 1.88 4.16
N VAL A 242 4.41 3.20 4.25
CA VAL A 242 4.44 4.10 3.08
C VAL A 242 5.51 5.16 3.29
N TRP A 243 6.39 5.30 2.31
CA TRP A 243 7.35 6.40 2.20
C TRP A 243 6.97 7.28 1.03
N VAL A 244 6.89 8.58 1.26
CA VAL A 244 6.58 9.57 0.24
C VAL A 244 7.79 10.47 0.00
N TYR A 245 8.13 10.63 -1.27
CA TYR A 245 9.19 11.49 -1.75
C TYR A 245 8.57 12.54 -2.67
N ASP A 246 8.69 13.81 -2.31
CA ASP A 246 8.18 14.94 -3.09
C ASP A 246 9.05 16.17 -2.80
N PRO A 247 10.27 16.27 -3.38
CA PRO A 247 11.24 17.29 -3.02
C PRO A 247 10.73 18.76 -3.08
N PRO A 248 9.82 19.13 -4.01
CA PRO A 248 9.17 20.44 -3.95
C PRO A 248 8.34 20.69 -2.68
N ALA A 249 7.66 19.67 -2.16
CA ALA A 249 6.75 19.78 -1.01
C ALA A 249 7.37 19.39 0.33
N LEU A 250 8.36 18.49 0.31
CA LEU A 250 8.93 17.82 1.48
C LEU A 250 10.44 18.08 1.59
N VAL A 251 10.88 18.47 2.78
CA VAL A 251 12.31 18.68 3.10
C VAL A 251 13.06 17.33 3.20
N GLU A 252 12.35 16.27 3.57
CA GLU A 252 12.85 14.91 3.68
C GLU A 252 11.70 13.92 3.45
N PRO A 253 11.98 12.62 3.16
CA PRO A 253 10.94 11.64 2.91
C PRO A 253 9.98 11.50 4.09
N TRP A 254 8.68 11.39 3.79
CA TRP A 254 7.63 11.28 4.79
C TRP A 254 7.18 9.83 4.95
N TYR A 255 7.28 9.31 6.16
CA TYR A 255 6.80 7.97 6.50
C TYR A 255 5.44 8.02 7.20
N VAL A 256 4.50 7.19 6.75
CA VAL A 256 3.22 6.90 7.42
C VAL A 256 2.92 5.41 7.38
N ARG A 257 2.04 4.94 8.27
CA ARG A 257 1.57 3.55 8.25
C ARG A 257 0.05 3.48 8.17
N GLN A 258 -0.47 2.85 7.13
CA GLN A 258 -1.90 2.62 6.94
C GLN A 258 -2.31 1.24 7.44
N THR A 259 -3.60 1.07 7.70
CA THR A 259 -4.17 -0.20 8.14
C THR A 259 -5.55 -0.40 7.52
N TYR A 260 -5.81 -1.63 7.08
CA TYR A 260 -7.11 -2.07 6.58
C TYR A 260 -7.52 -3.35 7.29
N VAL A 261 -8.79 -3.43 7.69
CA VAL A 261 -9.35 -4.56 8.40
C VAL A 261 -10.31 -5.30 7.48
N LYS A 262 -10.15 -6.61 7.39
CA LYS A 262 -11.05 -7.52 6.68
C LYS A 262 -12.40 -7.53 7.40
N LEU A 263 -13.45 -7.27 6.64
CA LEU A 263 -14.82 -7.34 7.13
C LEU A 263 -15.25 -8.80 7.29
N ASP A 264 -15.99 -9.08 8.35
CA ASP A 264 -16.61 -10.39 8.55
C ASP A 264 -17.78 -10.56 7.57
N ASP A 265 -17.80 -11.68 6.83
CA ASP A 265 -18.82 -12.01 5.83
C ASP A 265 -19.31 -13.46 5.99
N PRO A 266 -19.82 -13.85 7.17
CA PRO A 266 -20.16 -15.25 7.46
C PRO A 266 -21.32 -15.78 6.59
N ASP A 267 -22.20 -14.90 6.12
CA ASP A 267 -23.34 -15.23 5.26
C ASP A 267 -23.09 -15.01 3.76
N LYS A 268 -21.87 -14.55 3.39
CA LYS A 268 -21.45 -14.26 2.01
C LYS A 268 -22.32 -13.21 1.30
N SER A 269 -22.88 -12.29 2.08
CA SER A 269 -23.77 -11.23 1.59
C SER A 269 -23.03 -9.95 1.20
N LEU A 270 -21.78 -9.76 1.64
CA LEU A 270 -21.00 -8.57 1.26
C LEU A 270 -20.79 -8.52 -0.26
N ARG A 271 -21.00 -7.33 -0.82
CA ARG A 271 -20.81 -7.02 -2.23
C ARG A 271 -20.22 -5.63 -2.33
N ILE A 272 -19.02 -5.52 -2.89
CA ILE A 272 -18.50 -4.24 -3.38
C ILE A 272 -19.41 -3.82 -4.54
N ARG A 273 -19.96 -2.60 -4.47
CA ARG A 273 -20.85 -2.06 -5.50
C ARG A 273 -20.10 -1.03 -6.34
N TYR A 274 -20.56 -0.79 -7.56
CA TYR A 274 -20.08 0.38 -8.30
C TYR A 274 -20.58 1.64 -7.59
N TRP A 275 -19.73 2.30 -6.80
CA TRP A 275 -20.11 3.50 -6.08
C TRP A 275 -19.86 4.73 -6.96
N HIS A 276 -20.92 5.50 -7.23
CA HIS A 276 -20.83 6.73 -8.01
C HIS A 276 -21.59 7.89 -7.34
N CYS A 277 -20.99 9.07 -7.39
CA CYS A 277 -21.43 10.28 -6.71
C CYS A 277 -22.83 10.73 -7.13
N SER A 278 -23.27 10.39 -8.36
CA SER A 278 -24.61 10.73 -8.85
C SER A 278 -25.59 9.57 -8.89
N GLU A 279 -25.25 8.39 -8.35
CA GLU A 279 -26.18 7.23 -8.32
C GLU A 279 -27.43 7.52 -7.47
N ASN A 280 -27.24 8.29 -6.38
CA ASN A 280 -28.28 8.72 -5.46
C ASN A 280 -28.22 10.25 -5.30
N PRO A 281 -29.35 10.98 -5.42
CA PRO A 281 -29.42 12.41 -5.09
C PRO A 281 -28.84 12.75 -3.71
N ASN A 282 -28.92 11.81 -2.75
CA ASN A 282 -28.36 11.96 -1.41
C ASN A 282 -26.83 11.94 -1.38
N ASN A 283 -26.18 11.46 -2.45
CA ASN A 283 -24.71 11.45 -2.59
C ASN A 283 -24.21 12.68 -3.36
N THR A 284 -25.10 13.55 -3.85
CA THR A 284 -24.70 14.74 -4.61
C THR A 284 -24.09 15.78 -3.67
N VAL A 285 -22.79 16.03 -3.84
CA VAL A 285 -22.06 17.08 -3.14
C VAL A 285 -21.92 18.29 -4.06
N ILE A 286 -22.20 19.49 -3.53
CA ILE A 286 -22.02 20.76 -4.21
C ILE A 286 -20.90 21.56 -3.52
N GLN A 287 -20.16 22.33 -4.32
CA GLN A 287 -19.26 23.32 -3.76
C GLN A 287 -20.09 24.52 -3.27
N THR A 288 -19.92 24.90 -2.00
CA THR A 288 -20.56 26.10 -1.45
C THR A 288 -19.94 27.36 -2.05
N ARG A 289 -20.63 28.50 -1.97
CA ARG A 289 -20.08 29.78 -2.46
C ARG A 289 -18.79 30.16 -1.72
N GLU A 290 -18.69 29.71 -0.48
CA GLU A 290 -17.56 29.92 0.42
C GLU A 290 -16.41 28.93 0.14
N GLY A 291 -16.59 27.96 -0.76
CA GLY A 291 -15.55 27.02 -1.18
C GLY A 291 -15.47 25.72 -0.38
N GLY A 292 -16.52 25.36 0.38
CA GLY A 292 -16.63 24.09 1.09
C GLY A 292 -17.39 23.01 0.30
N SER A 293 -17.44 21.80 0.84
CA SER A 293 -18.27 20.70 0.32
C SER A 293 -19.54 20.52 1.16
N GLN A 294 -20.72 20.50 0.52
CA GLN A 294 -21.99 20.24 1.21
C GLN A 294 -22.85 19.25 0.41
N PHE A 295 -23.48 18.29 1.09
CA PHE A 295 -24.53 17.49 0.45
C PHE A 295 -25.70 18.38 0.05
N ARG A 296 -26.27 18.13 -1.14
CA ARG A 296 -27.52 18.78 -1.53
C ARG A 296 -28.61 18.48 -0.50
N GLU A 297 -29.45 19.47 -0.21
CA GLU A 297 -30.56 19.30 0.73
C GLU A 297 -31.40 18.06 0.38
N LEU A 298 -31.57 17.20 1.38
CA LEU A 298 -32.34 15.97 1.26
C LEU A 298 -33.83 16.32 1.25
N ASN A 299 -34.39 16.53 0.06
CA ASN A 299 -35.84 16.65 -0.10
C ASN A 299 -36.46 15.25 -0.10
N PHE A 300 -36.92 14.82 1.08
CA PHE A 300 -37.71 13.59 1.24
C PHE A 300 -39.18 13.76 0.80
N ASP A 301 -39.55 14.91 0.22
CA ASP A 301 -40.87 15.06 -0.37
C ASP A 301 -40.91 14.25 -1.67
N GLY A 302 -41.80 13.26 -1.76
CA GLY A 302 -41.86 12.27 -2.84
C GLY A 302 -42.21 12.83 -4.24
N ARG A 303 -41.94 14.11 -4.51
CA ARG A 303 -42.28 14.83 -5.75
C ARG A 303 -41.17 14.81 -6.80
N ASN A 304 -39.91 14.58 -6.40
CA ASN A 304 -38.75 14.54 -7.32
C ASN A 304 -38.17 13.13 -7.55
N ASP A 305 -38.85 12.08 -7.11
CA ASP A 305 -38.53 10.71 -7.50
C ASP A 305 -38.99 10.46 -8.95
N THR A 306 -38.24 10.97 -9.92
CA THR A 306 -38.49 10.71 -11.36
C THR A 306 -38.20 9.25 -11.75
N ARG A 307 -37.84 8.38 -10.79
CA ARG A 307 -37.67 6.93 -11.00
C ARG A 307 -38.87 6.10 -10.57
N ARG A 308 -39.92 6.69 -9.99
CA ARG A 308 -41.23 6.04 -9.88
C ARG A 308 -41.98 6.14 -11.20
N GLY A 309 -41.58 5.28 -12.14
CA GLY A 309 -42.49 4.85 -13.21
C GLY A 309 -43.78 4.35 -12.58
N LYS A 310 -44.91 4.92 -13.02
CA LYS A 310 -46.27 4.43 -12.72
C LYS A 310 -46.42 2.96 -13.16
N PRO A 311 -47.33 2.20 -12.53
CA PRO A 311 -47.45 0.74 -12.63
C PRO A 311 -47.66 0.22 -14.05
#